data_AF-A0A966UCU9-F1
#
_entry.id   AF-A0A966UCU9-F1
#
_cell.length_a   1.000
_cell.length_b   1.000
_cell.length_c   1.000
_cell.angle_alpha   90.00
_cell.angle_beta   90.00
_cell.angle_gamma   90.00
#
_symmetry.space_group_name_H-M   'P 1'
#
loop_
_entity.id
_entity.type
_entity.pdbx_description
1 polymer ?
#
loop_
_entity_poly.entity_id
_entity_poly.type
_entity_poly.pdbx_seq_one_letter_code
_entity_poly.pdbx_strand_id
1 'polypeptide(L)' 'MNVLSRPKLRGIIHLVMSPLALVAGLTLVTITSELRGRVTLTIFTLTAVSLFTCSAIYHRIPWSPAAKAVWRRIDHA' A
#
# COMPACT_ATOMS: atom_id res chain seq x y z
N MET A 1 -19.68 26.90 -9.22
CA MET A 1 -19.00 26.20 -8.12
C MET A 1 -17.72 25.60 -8.67
N ASN A 2 -16.54 26.08 -8.25
CA ASN A 2 -15.28 25.46 -8.64
C ASN A 2 -15.22 24.07 -7.99
N VAL A 3 -15.58 23.04 -8.74
CA VAL A 3 -15.35 21.66 -8.34
C VAL A 3 -13.84 21.48 -8.38
N LEU A 4 -13.18 21.55 -7.21
CA LEU A 4 -11.75 21.29 -7.11
C LEU A 4 -11.49 19.92 -7.76
N SER A 5 -10.67 19.93 -8.81
CA SER A 5 -10.33 18.72 -9.55
C SER A 5 -9.72 17.69 -8.61
N ARG A 6 -10.09 16.42 -8.78
CA ARG A 6 -9.58 15.31 -7.95
C ARG A 6 -8.04 15.34 -7.93
N PRO A 7 -7.37 15.27 -6.76
CA PRO A 7 -5.91 15.35 -6.70
C PRO A 7 -5.26 14.26 -7.56
N LYS A 8 -4.37 14.66 -8.48
CA LYS A 8 -3.77 13.77 -9.48
C LYS A 8 -2.93 12.64 -8.86
N LEU A 9 -2.28 12.91 -7.72
CA LEU A 9 -1.41 11.97 -7.03
C LEU A 9 -2.15 10.97 -6.13
N ARG A 10 -3.45 11.21 -5.86
CA ARG A 10 -4.25 10.37 -4.96
C ARG A 10 -4.32 8.94 -5.49
N GLY A 11 -3.76 7.99 -4.75
CA GLY A 11 -3.68 6.59 -5.13
C GLY A 11 -2.55 6.24 -6.10
N ILE A 12 -2.04 7.18 -6.90
CA ILE A 12 -0.89 6.94 -7.80
C ILE A 12 0.38 6.69 -6.99
N ILE A 13 0.62 7.49 -5.95
CA ILE A 13 1.79 7.30 -5.09
C ILE A 13 1.79 5.92 -4.44
N HIS A 14 0.63 5.44 -3.97
CA HIS A 14 0.52 4.12 -3.35
C HIS A 14 0.70 3.00 -4.37
N LEU A 15 0.16 3.17 -5.58
CA LEU A 15 0.33 2.22 -6.67
C LEU A 15 1.81 2.02 -7.05
N VAL A 16 2.59 3.12 -7.08
CA VAL A 16 4.04 3.06 -7.36
C VAL A 16 4.83 2.57 -6.15
N MET A 17 4.46 2.98 -4.94
CA MET A 17 5.16 2.57 -3.71
C MET A 17 4.96 1.10 -3.38
N SER A 18 3.84 0.47 -3.74
CA SER A 18 3.60 -0.96 -3.49
C SER A 18 4.70 -1.87 -4.06
N PRO A 19 5.00 -1.86 -5.38
CA PRO A 19 6.08 -2.68 -5.93
C PRO A 19 7.47 -2.24 -5.45
N LEU A 20 7.70 -0.95 -5.23
CA LEU A 20 8.98 -0.47 -4.69
C LEU A 20 9.24 -0.98 -3.27
N ALA A 21 8.23 -0.93 -2.40
CA ALA A 21 8.29 -1.44 -1.03
C ALA A 21 8.53 -2.95 -1.02
N LEU A 22 7.89 -3.70 -1.94
CA LEU A 22 8.12 -5.13 -2.08
C LEU A 22 9.58 -5.44 -2.45
N VAL A 23 10.11 -4.80 -3.49
CA VAL A 23 11.49 -5.02 -3.95
C VAL A 23 12.51 -4.61 -2.89
N ALA A 24 12.34 -3.44 -2.27
CA ALA A 24 13.23 -2.97 -1.22
C ALA A 24 13.18 -3.88 0.02
N GLY A 25 11.98 -4.26 0.46
CA GLY A 25 11.79 -5.13 1.62
C GLY A 25 12.36 -6.52 1.40
N LEU A 26 12.12 -7.14 0.23
CA LEU A 26 12.74 -8.42 -0.13
C LEU A 26 14.27 -8.32 -0.15
N THR A 27 14.83 -7.22 -0.67
CA THR A 27 16.28 -6.99 -0.65
C THR A 27 16.82 -6.95 0.78
N LEU A 28 16.14 -6.28 1.70
CA LEU A 28 16.55 -6.24 3.11
C LEU A 28 16.47 -7.63 3.76
N VAL A 29 15.40 -8.39 3.49
CA VAL A 29 15.22 -9.76 3.99
C VAL A 29 16.30 -10.72 3.47
N THR A 30 16.79 -10.54 2.24
CA THR A 30 17.81 -11.41 1.64
C THR A 30 19.21 -11.10 2.12
N ILE A 31 19.58 -9.84 2.32
CA ILE A 31 20.93 -9.45 2.78
C ILE A 31 21.13 -9.60 4.29
N THR A 32 20.04 -9.72 5.07
CA THR A 32 20.12 -9.86 6.53
C THR A 32 20.48 -11.30 6.91
N SER A 33 21.56 -11.46 7.66
CA SER A 33 22.07 -12.78 8.08
C SER A 33 21.38 -13.35 9.32
N GLU A 34 20.93 -12.49 10.23
CA GLU A 34 20.35 -12.87 11.52
C GLU A 34 18.87 -13.23 11.38
N LEU A 35 18.45 -14.38 11.93
CA LEU A 35 17.10 -14.91 11.73
C LEU A 35 16.02 -13.97 12.27
N ARG A 36 16.22 -13.39 13.46
CA ARG A 36 15.21 -12.46 14.02
C ARG A 36 15.08 -11.23 13.12
N GLY A 37 16.19 -10.68 12.63
CA GLY A 37 16.22 -9.60 11.66
C GLY A 37 15.43 -9.93 10.39
N ARG A 38 15.61 -11.12 9.81
CA ARG A 38 14.83 -11.56 8.63
C ARG A 38 13.34 -11.66 8.93
N VAL A 39 12.96 -12.19 10.09
CA VAL A 39 11.55 -12.27 10.52
C VAL A 39 10.96 -10.87 10.69
N THR A 40 11.64 -9.98 11.39
CA THR A 40 11.22 -8.57 11.58
C THR A 40 11.02 -7.86 10.25
N LEU A 41 12.00 -7.95 9.35
CA LEU A 41 11.93 -7.32 8.03
C LEU A 41 10.84 -7.94 7.14
N THR A 42 10.60 -9.24 7.25
CA THR A 42 9.51 -9.92 6.52
C THR A 42 8.15 -9.38 6.97
N ILE A 43 7.91 -9.31 8.28
CA ILE A 43 6.67 -8.75 8.83
C ILE A 43 6.50 -7.30 8.37
N PHE A 44 7.53 -6.47 8.55
CA PHE A 44 7.51 -5.08 8.11
C PHE A 44 7.20 -4.94 6.61
N THR A 45 7.87 -5.72 5.76
CA THR A 45 7.69 -5.71 4.31
C THR A 45 6.26 -6.08 3.93
N LEU A 46 5.72 -7.15 4.50
CA LEU A 46 4.35 -7.60 4.22
C LEU A 46 3.33 -6.55 4.65
N THR A 47 3.51 -5.93 5.82
CA THR A 47 2.64 -4.85 6.30
C THR A 47 2.72 -3.64 5.37
N ALA A 48 3.93 -3.18 5.01
CA ALA A 48 4.11 -2.03 4.14
C ALA A 48 3.48 -2.24 2.75
N VAL A 49 3.75 -3.40 2.13
CA VAL A 49 3.15 -3.76 0.83
C VAL A 49 1.63 -3.84 0.93
N SER A 50 1.09 -4.42 2.00
CA SER A 50 -0.37 -4.50 2.20
C SER A 50 -0.99 -3.11 2.31
N LEU A 51 -0.41 -2.21 3.11
CA LEU A 51 -0.88 -0.83 3.27
C LEU A 51 -0.90 -0.08 1.93
N PHE A 52 0.20 -0.10 1.19
CA PHE A 52 0.27 0.57 -0.12
C PHE A 52 -0.68 -0.04 -1.13
N THR A 53 -0.80 -1.36 -1.16
CA THR A 53 -1.67 -2.06 -2.12
C THR A 53 -3.15 -1.80 -1.83
N CYS A 54 -3.59 -1.95 -0.57
CA CYS A 54 -4.97 -1.65 -0.16
C CYS A 54 -5.34 -0.21 -0.49
N SER A 55 -4.44 0.74 -0.25
CA SER A 55 -4.68 2.16 -0.56
C SER A 55 -4.75 2.45 -2.05
N ALA A 56 -3.87 1.83 -2.84
CA ALA A 56 -3.93 1.91 -4.30
C ALA A 56 -5.27 1.38 -4.82
N ILE A 57 -5.69 0.20 -4.36
CA ILE A 57 -6.97 -0.43 -4.73
C ILE A 57 -8.16 0.46 -4.37
N TYR A 58 -8.18 0.99 -3.14
CA TYR A 58 -9.25 1.88 -2.67
C TYR A 58 -9.40 3.14 -3.54
N HIS A 59 -8.29 3.74 -3.97
CA HIS A 59 -8.31 5.00 -4.71
C HIS A 59 -8.47 4.85 -6.23
N ARG A 60 -7.97 3.76 -6.82
CA ARG A 60 -7.85 3.59 -8.27
C ARG A 60 -9.04 2.85 -8.91
N ILE A 61 -9.72 1.97 -8.19
CA ILE A 61 -10.83 1.20 -8.75
C ILE A 61 -12.16 2.00 -8.63
N PRO A 62 -13.00 2.01 -9.68
CA PRO A 62 -14.30 2.66 -9.65
C PRO A 62 -15.35 1.82 -8.90
N TRP A 63 -15.23 1.80 -7.57
CA TRP A 63 -16.15 1.07 -6.69
C TRP A 63 -17.57 1.67 -6.65
N SER A 64 -18.58 0.82 -6.46
CA SER A 64 -19.91 1.24 -6.03
C SER A 64 -19.85 1.88 -4.63
N PRO A 65 -20.84 2.70 -4.21
CA PRO A 65 -20.82 3.37 -2.91
C PRO A 65 -20.64 2.41 -1.71
N ALA A 66 -21.32 1.25 -1.74
CA ALA A 66 -21.22 0.24 -0.70
C ALA A 66 -19.82 -0.39 -0.62
N ALA A 67 -19.28 -0.83 -1.76
CA ALA A 67 -17.93 -1.40 -1.82
C ALA A 67 -16.86 -0.36 -1.41
N LYS A 68 -17.04 0.90 -1.78
CA LYS A 68 -16.14 2.00 -1.41
C LYS A 68 -16.09 2.24 0.10
N ALA A 69 -17.21 2.04 0.81
CA ALA A 69 -17.24 2.15 2.27
C ALA A 69 -16.44 1.02 2.95
N VAL A 70 -16.53 -0.20 2.43
CA VAL A 70 -15.72 -1.34 2.90
C VAL A 70 -14.24 -1.08 2.66
N TRP A 71 -13.85 -0.72 1.43
CA TRP A 71 -12.46 -0.43 1.11
C TRP A 71 -11.88 0.76 1.87
N ARG A 72 -12.72 1.75 2.22
CA ARG A 72 -12.29 2.84 3.10
C ARG A 72 -11.91 2.34 4.50
N ARG A 73 -12.65 1.37 5.07
CA ARG A 73 -12.30 0.78 6.37
C ARG A 73 -11.00 -0.01 6.28
N ILE A 74 -10.82 -0.78 5.21
CA ILE A 74 -9.59 -1.55 4.97
C ILE A 74 -8.37 -0.62 4.83
N ASP A 75 -8.52 0.50 4.11
CA ASP A 75 -7.46 1.50 3.90
C ASP A 75 -7.12 2.32 5.17
N HIS A 76 -8.00 2.34 6.18
CA HIS A 76 -7.83 3.11 7.41
C HIS A 76 -7.58 2.24 8.67
N ALA A 77 -7.49 0.92 8.51
CA ALA A 77 -7.20 -0.03 9.59
C ALA A 77 -5.71 -0.03 9.93
#